data_AF-A0A067E9S5-F1
#
_entry.id   AF-A0A067E9S5-F1
#
_cell.length_a   1.000
_cell.length_b   1.000
_cell.length_c   1.000
_cell.angle_alpha   90.00
_cell.angle_beta   90.00
_cell.angle_gamma   90.00
#
_symmetry.space_group_name_H-M   'P 1'
#
loop_
_entity.id
_entity.type
_entity.pdbx_description
1 polymer ?
#
loop_
_entity_poly.entity_id
_entity_poly.type
_entity_poly.pdbx_seq_one_letter_code
_entity_poly.pdbx_strand_id
1 'polypeptide(L)'
;GYDIEKDAIILKSGERIGASEIGLLATAGIMMVKVYRTPTIAVLSTGDELVEPTTQCLDRGQIRDSNRAMLLAAAMQQHCKLIDLGIVRDDEEELEKTLDNAFSAGIDILLTSGGVSMGDKDFVKPLLQKKGTIYFNKVCMKPGKPLTFAEINIKPTDDVMVNKILAFGLPGNPVSCIVCFHLYIVPAIRHLSGWANPHLLRVPARICQPLKTDRVRPEFHRAILRWKANDGSGSSGFVAESTGHQMSSRLLSMKSANALLELPATGSVISAGTLVSAIVISDISSTDNSKIDTSLVLGSTLQGSKPKEVTTDCSGYTEFSVAILTVSDTVASGAGPDRSGPRAVSVVNSSSEKLGGAKVVATDVVPDDVGKIKEVLRRWSDIDKMDLILTLGGTGFTPRDVTPEATKELIERETPGLLYVMMQESLKVTPFAMLSRSAAGIRGSTLIINMPGNPNAVAECMEALLPALKHALKQIKGDKREKHPRHVPHSQAVPVDTWEHSYKMSSGGGTEPSCSCSH
;
A
#
# COMPACT_ATOMS: atom_id res chain seq x y z
N GLY A 1 -52.09 -6.04 8.09
CA GLY A 1 -50.66 -6.32 8.19
C GLY A 1 -50.35 -7.59 7.46
N TYR A 2 -50.29 -7.55 6.12
CA TYR A 2 -49.81 -8.69 5.33
C TYR A 2 -48.30 -8.85 5.53
N ASP A 3 -47.55 -7.73 5.51
CA ASP A 3 -46.09 -7.73 5.73
C ASP A 3 -45.70 -7.64 7.21
N ILE A 4 -46.40 -6.80 7.99
CA ILE A 4 -46.15 -6.62 9.43
C ILE A 4 -47.48 -6.70 10.16
N GLU A 5 -47.64 -7.73 10.99
CA GLU A 5 -48.79 -7.85 11.89
C GLU A 5 -48.73 -6.82 13.01
N LYS A 6 -49.90 -6.46 13.54
CA LYS A 6 -49.95 -5.56 14.71
C LYS A 6 -49.23 -6.22 15.88
N ASP A 7 -48.43 -5.43 16.61
CA ASP A 7 -47.67 -5.85 17.79
C ASP A 7 -46.54 -6.87 17.52
N ALA A 8 -46.22 -7.15 16.24
CA ALA A 8 -45.09 -7.97 15.88
C ALA A 8 -43.74 -7.29 16.21
N ILE A 9 -42.77 -8.09 16.64
CA ILE A 9 -41.40 -7.62 16.91
C ILE A 9 -40.70 -7.40 15.56
N ILE A 10 -40.56 -6.13 15.16
CA ILE A 10 -39.88 -5.77 13.90
C ILE A 10 -38.35 -5.76 14.01
N LEU A 11 -37.80 -5.54 15.21
CA LEU A 11 -36.37 -5.56 15.52
C LEU A 11 -36.13 -6.11 16.92
N LYS A 12 -35.05 -6.87 17.11
CA LYS A 12 -34.65 -7.43 18.41
C LYS A 12 -33.51 -6.65 19.04
N SER A 13 -33.43 -6.70 20.38
CA SER A 13 -32.27 -6.15 21.10
C SER A 13 -30.98 -6.82 20.64
N GLY A 14 -29.96 -6.01 20.34
CA GLY A 14 -28.67 -6.47 19.82
C GLY A 14 -28.58 -6.53 18.30
N GLU A 15 -29.67 -6.27 17.57
CA GLU A 15 -29.62 -6.08 16.12
C GLU A 15 -28.98 -4.75 15.75
N ARG A 16 -28.11 -4.78 14.74
CA ARG A 16 -27.45 -3.59 14.23
C ARG A 16 -28.42 -2.82 13.35
N ILE A 17 -28.63 -1.55 13.66
CA ILE A 17 -29.51 -0.66 12.89
C ILE A 17 -28.75 -0.16 11.65
N GLY A 18 -29.12 -0.65 10.47
CA GLY A 18 -28.69 -0.17 9.15
C GLY A 18 -29.80 0.61 8.43
N ALA A 19 -29.65 0.79 7.11
CA ALA A 19 -30.58 1.58 6.31
C ALA A 19 -31.99 0.97 6.25
N SER A 20 -32.09 -0.36 6.11
CA SER A 20 -33.36 -1.09 6.11
C SER A 20 -34.06 -1.01 7.45
N GLU A 21 -33.32 -1.16 8.55
CA GLU A 21 -33.88 -1.15 9.91
C GLU A 21 -34.40 0.24 10.27
N ILE A 22 -33.73 1.31 9.85
CA ILE A 22 -34.24 2.69 9.96
C ILE A 22 -35.55 2.86 9.18
N GLY A 23 -35.64 2.31 7.96
CA GLY A 23 -36.88 2.34 7.17
C GLY A 23 -38.05 1.62 7.84
N LEU A 24 -37.79 0.47 8.47
CA LEU A 24 -38.79 -0.27 9.24
C LEU A 24 -39.27 0.53 10.47
N LEU A 25 -38.35 1.14 11.21
CA LEU A 25 -38.68 1.99 12.36
C LEU A 25 -39.55 3.19 11.95
N ALA A 26 -39.21 3.85 10.84
CA ALA A 26 -40.00 4.96 10.30
C ALA A 26 -41.41 4.50 9.85
N THR A 27 -41.50 3.32 9.21
CA THR A 27 -42.79 2.72 8.81
C THR A 27 -43.68 2.43 10.01
N ALA A 28 -43.09 2.02 11.14
CA ALA A 28 -43.80 1.82 12.40
C ALA A 28 -44.09 3.12 13.17
N GLY A 29 -43.70 4.29 12.66
CA GLY A 29 -43.88 5.59 13.32
C GLY A 29 -42.97 5.81 14.54
N ILE A 30 -41.88 5.06 14.65
CA ILE A 30 -40.95 5.11 15.79
C ILE A 30 -39.82 6.09 15.47
N MET A 31 -39.81 7.24 16.14
CA MET A 31 -38.81 8.30 15.94
C MET A 31 -37.66 8.29 16.96
N MET A 32 -37.82 7.57 18.07
CA MET A 32 -36.83 7.46 19.14
C MET A 32 -36.66 5.99 19.52
N VAL A 33 -35.41 5.51 19.53
CA VAL A 33 -35.07 4.12 19.84
C VAL A 33 -33.99 4.08 20.91
N LYS A 34 -34.16 3.20 21.89
CA LYS A 34 -33.14 2.92 22.91
C LYS A 34 -32.04 2.06 22.29
N VAL A 35 -30.81 2.59 22.27
CA VAL A 35 -29.63 1.92 21.71
C VAL A 35 -28.53 1.77 22.76
N TYR A 36 -27.59 0.85 22.51
CA TYR A 36 -26.35 0.80 23.26
C TYR A 36 -25.46 1.99 22.90
N ARG A 37 -24.81 2.59 23.91
CA ARG A 37 -23.88 3.70 23.70
C ARG A 37 -22.60 3.18 23.05
N THR A 38 -22.00 4.00 22.17
CA THR A 38 -20.64 3.74 21.68
C THR A 38 -19.63 4.05 22.79
N PRO A 39 -18.59 3.23 22.97
CA PRO A 39 -17.59 3.46 24.02
C PRO A 39 -16.75 4.70 23.72
N THR A 40 -16.33 5.37 24.79
CA THR A 40 -15.34 6.45 24.72
C THR A 40 -13.94 5.87 24.89
N ILE A 41 -13.06 6.15 23.93
CA ILE A 41 -11.69 5.61 23.88
C ILE A 41 -10.69 6.73 24.03
N ALA A 42 -9.81 6.62 25.02
CA ALA A 42 -8.63 7.47 25.11
C ALA A 42 -7.41 6.79 24.50
N VAL A 43 -6.59 7.56 23.77
CA VAL A 43 -5.36 7.07 23.13
C VAL A 43 -4.19 7.94 23.57
N LEU A 44 -3.11 7.30 24.03
CA LEU A 44 -1.83 7.94 24.31
C LEU A 44 -0.68 7.13 23.71
N SER A 45 0.41 7.82 23.37
CA SER A 45 1.70 7.19 23.07
C SER A 45 2.71 7.58 24.13
N THR A 46 3.63 6.66 24.45
CA THR A 46 4.71 6.88 25.42
C THR A 46 6.06 6.56 24.79
N GLY A 47 7.05 7.40 25.05
CA GLY A 47 8.42 7.22 24.60
C GLY A 47 9.19 8.53 24.48
N ASP A 48 10.40 8.57 25.05
CA ASP A 48 11.31 9.71 24.92
C ASP A 48 11.76 9.95 23.46
N GLU A 49 11.71 8.92 22.61
CA GLU A 49 12.04 9.01 21.19
C GLU A 49 10.94 9.67 20.35
N LEU A 50 9.72 9.79 20.89
CA LEU A 50 8.57 10.20 20.11
C LEU A 50 8.50 11.71 19.94
N VAL A 51 8.18 12.12 18.72
CA VAL A 51 7.82 13.49 18.37
C VAL A 51 6.51 13.53 17.59
N GLU A 52 5.87 14.68 17.56
CA GLU A 52 4.62 14.89 16.82
C GLU A 52 4.77 14.57 15.33
N PRO A 53 3.73 14.04 14.66
CA PRO A 53 3.75 13.78 13.22
C PRO A 53 4.05 15.01 12.36
N THR A 54 3.75 16.21 12.87
CA THR A 54 3.99 17.50 12.20
C THR A 54 5.46 17.93 12.24
N THR A 55 6.29 17.29 13.06
CA THR A 55 7.72 17.61 13.20
C THR A 55 8.46 17.39 11.88
N GLN A 56 9.05 18.45 11.34
CA GLN A 56 9.68 18.43 10.02
C GLN A 56 11.05 17.75 10.04
N CYS A 57 11.94 18.16 10.95
CA CYS A 57 13.28 17.60 11.11
C CYS A 57 13.34 16.74 12.36
N LEU A 58 13.95 15.56 12.26
CA LEU A 58 14.12 14.64 13.40
C LEU A 58 15.53 14.77 13.94
N ASP A 59 15.67 14.94 15.24
CA ASP A 59 16.96 14.83 15.91
C ASP A 59 17.38 13.36 16.02
N ARG A 60 18.65 13.15 16.40
CA ARG A 60 19.21 11.81 16.58
C ARG A 60 18.36 11.00 17.56
N GLY A 61 17.89 9.84 17.09
CA GLY A 61 17.12 8.90 17.91
C GLY A 61 15.63 9.22 18.00
N GLN A 62 15.14 10.29 17.34
CA GLN A 62 13.72 10.61 17.31
C GLN A 62 12.99 9.89 16.17
N ILE A 63 11.74 9.52 16.43
CA ILE A 63 10.79 9.02 15.44
C ILE A 63 9.43 9.69 15.62
N ARG A 64 8.69 9.84 14.53
CA ARG A 64 7.34 10.41 14.58
C ARG A 64 6.36 9.41 15.18
N ASP A 65 5.44 9.88 16.01
CA ASP A 65 4.37 9.07 16.57
C ASP A 65 3.33 8.68 15.50
N SER A 66 3.57 7.55 14.85
CA SER A 66 2.65 6.98 13.87
C SER A 66 1.53 6.16 14.51
N ASN A 67 1.74 5.63 15.72
CA ASN A 67 0.81 4.71 16.36
C ASN A 67 -0.45 5.42 16.84
N ARG A 68 -0.32 6.57 17.50
CA ARG A 68 -1.47 7.33 17.99
C ARG A 68 -2.39 7.75 16.85
N ALA A 69 -1.83 8.35 15.80
CA ALA A 69 -2.59 8.72 14.60
C ALA A 69 -3.30 7.52 13.97
N MET A 70 -2.60 6.38 13.87
CA MET A 70 -3.17 5.14 13.33
C MET A 70 -4.29 4.57 14.21
N LEU A 71 -4.13 4.56 15.54
CA LEU A 71 -5.14 4.08 16.48
C LEU A 71 -6.37 4.97 16.52
N LEU A 72 -6.18 6.30 16.50
CA LEU A 72 -7.28 7.26 16.38
C LEU A 72 -8.07 6.99 15.10
N ALA A 73 -7.40 6.88 13.95
CA ALA A 73 -8.07 6.57 12.69
C ALA A 73 -8.82 5.21 12.72
N ALA A 74 -8.21 4.17 13.28
CA ALA A 74 -8.82 2.85 13.39
C ALA A 74 -10.04 2.84 14.34
N ALA A 75 -9.99 3.62 15.42
CA ALA A 75 -11.10 3.77 16.35
C ALA A 75 -12.23 4.65 15.79
N MET A 76 -11.91 5.67 14.97
CA MET A 76 -12.91 6.44 14.21
C MET A 76 -13.72 5.54 13.27
N GLN A 77 -13.06 4.56 12.62
CA GLN A 77 -13.73 3.58 11.77
C GLN A 77 -14.69 2.64 12.53
N GLN A 78 -14.55 2.53 13.85
CA GLN A 78 -15.50 1.80 14.71
C GLN A 78 -16.60 2.70 15.29
N HIS A 79 -16.68 3.97 14.87
CA HIS A 79 -17.68 4.96 15.34
C HIS A 79 -17.62 5.26 16.85
N CYS A 80 -16.43 5.14 17.45
CA CYS A 80 -16.21 5.45 18.86
C CYS A 80 -16.00 6.95 19.10
N LYS A 81 -16.35 7.44 20.29
CA LYS A 81 -15.94 8.76 20.76
C LYS A 81 -14.48 8.71 21.18
N LEU A 82 -13.66 9.66 20.75
CA LEU A 82 -12.22 9.63 20.97
C LEU A 82 -11.74 10.77 21.85
N ILE A 83 -10.75 10.48 22.69
CA ILE A 83 -9.96 11.45 23.45
C ILE A 83 -8.49 11.21 23.10
N ASP A 84 -7.87 12.19 22.44
CA ASP A 84 -6.43 12.17 22.16
C ASP A 84 -5.69 12.78 23.37
N LEU A 85 -4.88 11.97 24.04
CA LEU A 85 -4.08 12.37 25.19
C LEU A 85 -2.65 12.79 24.79
N GLY A 86 -2.30 12.69 23.50
CA GLY A 86 -1.00 13.09 22.98
C GLY A 86 0.14 12.10 23.29
N ILE A 87 1.35 12.65 23.26
CA ILE A 87 2.60 11.95 23.60
C ILE A 87 2.94 12.28 25.05
N VAL A 88 3.15 11.24 25.86
CA VAL A 88 3.65 11.35 27.22
C VAL A 88 5.10 10.89 27.24
N ARG A 89 5.97 11.59 27.96
CA ARG A 89 7.38 11.20 28.10
C ARG A 89 7.49 10.00 29.05
N ASP A 90 8.66 9.35 29.07
CA ASP A 90 8.89 8.24 29.97
C ASP A 90 9.19 8.75 31.40
N ASP A 91 8.18 9.39 31.99
CA ASP A 91 8.13 9.92 33.35
C ASP A 91 6.91 9.35 34.07
N GLU A 92 7.13 8.72 35.24
CA GLU A 92 6.08 8.00 35.96
C GLU A 92 4.99 8.95 36.48
N GLU A 93 5.36 10.15 36.95
CA GLU A 93 4.42 11.12 37.51
C GLU A 93 3.54 11.75 36.41
N GLU A 94 4.15 12.13 35.28
CA GLU A 94 3.42 12.68 34.13
C GLU A 94 2.45 11.65 33.54
N LEU A 95 2.88 10.39 33.41
CA LEU A 95 2.04 9.30 32.93
C LEU A 95 0.92 8.99 33.91
N GLU A 96 1.20 8.91 35.22
CA GLU A 96 0.18 8.69 36.25
C GLU A 96 -0.89 9.78 36.22
N LYS A 97 -0.49 11.05 36.16
CA LYS A 97 -1.39 12.20 36.08
C LYS A 97 -2.26 12.17 34.82
N THR A 98 -1.67 11.84 33.67
CA THR A 98 -2.39 11.74 32.40
C THR A 98 -3.44 10.63 32.43
N LEU A 99 -3.11 9.49 33.02
CA LEU A 99 -4.04 8.38 33.22
C LEU A 99 -5.20 8.76 34.14
N ASP A 100 -4.92 9.41 35.27
CA ASP A 100 -5.97 9.82 36.22
C ASP A 100 -6.93 10.85 35.63
N ASN A 101 -6.42 11.79 34.84
CA ASN A 101 -7.26 12.73 34.09
C ASN A 101 -8.17 12.01 33.08
N ALA A 102 -7.63 11.03 32.36
CA ALA A 102 -8.39 10.25 31.39
C ALA A 102 -9.49 9.41 32.06
N PHE A 103 -9.19 8.80 33.20
CA PHE A 103 -10.18 8.04 33.98
C PHE A 103 -11.28 8.94 34.54
N SER A 104 -10.92 10.11 35.04
CA SER A 104 -11.87 11.11 35.54
C SER A 104 -12.77 11.68 34.43
N ALA A 105 -12.31 11.67 33.17
CA ALA A 105 -13.10 12.09 32.01
C ALA A 105 -14.19 11.07 31.59
N GLY A 106 -14.29 9.92 32.27
CA GLY A 106 -15.35 8.94 32.03
C GLY A 106 -15.15 8.10 30.76
N ILE A 107 -13.90 7.76 30.43
CA ILE A 107 -13.58 6.85 29.33
C ILE A 107 -14.01 5.41 29.64
N ASP A 108 -14.26 4.61 28.61
CA ASP A 108 -14.58 3.19 28.75
C ASP A 108 -13.37 2.31 28.38
N ILE A 109 -12.54 2.77 27.44
CA ILE A 109 -11.34 2.08 26.99
C ILE A 109 -10.14 3.03 26.99
N LEU A 110 -9.02 2.59 27.54
CA LEU A 110 -7.71 3.24 27.42
C LEU A 110 -6.82 2.43 26.48
N LEU A 111 -6.23 3.09 25.49
CA LEU A 111 -5.22 2.53 24.60
C LEU A 111 -3.89 3.27 24.82
N THR A 112 -2.85 2.54 25.22
CA THR A 112 -1.49 3.08 25.23
C THR A 112 -0.66 2.41 24.14
N SER A 113 0.26 3.15 23.52
CA SER A 113 1.21 2.59 22.55
C SER A 113 2.63 2.89 22.98
N GLY A 114 3.48 1.85 23.07
CA GLY A 114 4.82 1.97 23.68
C GLY A 114 4.80 1.67 25.18
N GLY A 115 5.97 1.66 25.83
CA GLY A 115 6.09 1.56 27.29
C GLY A 115 5.67 0.22 27.92
N VAL A 116 5.50 -0.84 27.12
CA VAL A 116 4.98 -2.16 27.54
C VAL A 116 5.92 -3.32 27.23
N SER A 117 7.20 -3.05 26.96
CA SER A 117 8.19 -4.05 26.59
C SER A 117 8.93 -4.60 27.84
N MET A 118 10.27 -4.70 27.75
CA MET A 118 11.20 -5.12 28.80
C MET A 118 12.21 -4.00 29.12
N GLY A 119 11.89 -2.75 28.79
CA GLY A 119 12.78 -1.61 29.04
C GLY A 119 12.68 -1.15 30.49
N ASP A 120 13.79 -0.62 31.02
CA ASP A 120 13.87 -0.12 32.40
C ASP A 120 12.96 1.10 32.64
N LYS A 121 12.47 1.74 31.58
CA LYS A 121 11.55 2.88 31.58
C LYS A 121 10.11 2.55 31.19
N ASP A 122 9.73 1.27 31.18
CA ASP A 122 8.37 0.84 30.81
C ASP A 122 7.36 1.02 31.97
N PHE A 123 6.96 2.27 32.25
CA PHE A 123 6.08 2.61 33.38
C PHE A 123 4.60 2.23 33.21
N VAL A 124 4.15 1.92 31.98
CA VAL A 124 2.74 1.58 31.72
C VAL A 124 2.30 0.37 32.54
N LYS A 125 3.09 -0.72 32.58
CA LYS A 125 2.70 -1.94 33.30
C LYS A 125 2.60 -1.72 34.81
N PRO A 126 3.62 -1.16 35.51
CA PRO A 126 3.50 -0.85 36.93
C PRO A 126 2.29 0.03 37.26
N LEU A 127 2.03 1.08 36.46
CA LEU A 127 0.91 1.99 36.71
C LEU A 127 -0.45 1.32 36.51
N LEU A 128 -0.61 0.50 35.46
CA LEU A 128 -1.84 -0.28 35.27
C LEU A 128 -2.05 -1.29 36.40
N GLN A 129 -0.98 -1.90 36.92
CA GLN A 129 -1.05 -2.82 38.06
C GLN A 129 -1.38 -2.10 39.37
N LYS A 130 -0.89 -0.87 39.56
CA LYS A 130 -1.20 -0.02 40.72
C LYS A 130 -2.67 0.39 40.74
N LYS A 131 -3.24 0.70 39.56
CA LYS A 131 -4.61 1.23 39.42
C LYS A 131 -5.68 0.16 39.17
N GLY A 132 -5.30 -1.08 38.85
CA GLY A 132 -6.25 -2.12 38.49
C GLY A 132 -5.67 -3.53 38.50
N THR A 133 -6.34 -4.45 37.81
CA THR A 133 -5.93 -5.85 37.70
C THR A 133 -5.44 -6.15 36.29
N ILE A 134 -4.17 -6.54 36.16
CA ILE A 134 -3.61 -7.04 34.91
C ILE A 134 -4.01 -8.51 34.74
N TYR A 135 -4.67 -8.84 33.64
CA TYR A 135 -5.07 -10.21 33.31
C TYR A 135 -3.97 -10.95 32.55
N PHE A 136 -3.29 -10.26 31.63
CA PHE A 136 -2.13 -10.80 30.92
C PHE A 136 -1.23 -9.66 30.43
N ASN A 137 0.05 -9.97 30.23
CA ASN A 137 1.07 -9.03 29.73
C ASN A 137 1.92 -9.61 28.58
N LYS A 138 1.60 -10.84 28.16
CA LYS A 138 2.24 -11.53 27.03
C LYS A 138 1.23 -12.41 26.34
N VAL A 139 1.28 -12.43 25.02
CA VAL A 139 0.46 -13.30 24.19
C VAL A 139 1.35 -14.13 23.26
N CYS A 140 1.02 -15.42 23.12
CA CYS A 140 1.67 -16.30 22.16
C CYS A 140 1.18 -15.99 20.73
N MET A 141 1.68 -14.91 20.15
CA MET A 141 1.32 -14.47 18.80
C MET A 141 2.46 -13.72 18.10
N LYS A 142 2.37 -13.62 16.77
CA LYS A 142 3.25 -12.84 15.92
C LYS A 142 2.44 -12.08 14.86
N PRO A 143 2.64 -10.76 14.69
CA PRO A 143 3.26 -9.83 15.64
C PRO A 143 2.36 -9.63 16.89
N GLY A 144 2.86 -8.96 17.95
CA GLY A 144 1.99 -8.62 19.11
C GLY A 144 2.33 -9.20 20.49
N LYS A 145 3.48 -9.88 20.65
CA LYS A 145 3.85 -10.55 21.91
C LYS A 145 3.62 -9.73 23.20
N PRO A 146 4.03 -8.45 23.33
CA PRO A 146 3.98 -7.72 24.60
C PRO A 146 2.63 -7.02 24.86
N LEU A 147 1.53 -7.46 24.23
CA LEU A 147 0.20 -6.95 24.52
C LEU A 147 -0.12 -7.16 26.01
N THR A 148 -0.54 -6.08 26.67
CA THR A 148 -1.00 -6.09 28.05
C THR A 148 -2.47 -5.70 28.12
N PHE A 149 -3.24 -6.39 28.96
CA PHE A 149 -4.64 -6.07 29.22
C PHE A 149 -4.87 -5.98 30.72
N ALA A 150 -5.52 -4.90 31.15
CA ALA A 150 -5.89 -4.63 32.52
C ALA A 150 -7.31 -4.08 32.63
N GLU A 151 -7.95 -4.34 33.76
CA GLU A 151 -9.22 -3.72 34.14
C GLU A 151 -8.95 -2.76 35.28
N ILE A 152 -9.26 -1.48 35.08
CA ILE A 152 -9.08 -0.43 36.07
C ILE A 152 -10.41 -0.22 36.80
N ASN A 153 -10.34 -0.28 38.12
CA ASN A 153 -11.50 -0.08 38.99
C ASN A 153 -11.49 1.36 39.49
N ILE A 154 -12.43 2.18 39.02
CA ILE A 154 -12.60 3.53 39.55
C ILE A 154 -13.36 3.42 40.88
N LYS A 155 -12.82 4.06 41.93
CA LYS A 155 -13.55 4.16 43.20
C LYS A 155 -14.83 4.97 42.97
N PRO A 156 -15.98 4.53 43.49
CA PRO A 156 -17.21 5.30 43.37
C PRO A 156 -17.01 6.66 44.04
N THR A 157 -17.21 7.74 43.28
CA THR A 157 -17.54 9.06 43.81
C THR A 157 -19.07 9.17 43.84
N ASP A 158 -19.61 10.01 44.73
CA ASP A 158 -21.02 10.00 45.17
C ASP A 158 -22.10 10.08 44.07
N ASP A 159 -21.75 10.32 42.80
CA ASP A 159 -22.65 10.41 41.64
C ASP A 159 -22.32 9.46 40.46
N VAL A 160 -21.31 8.58 40.57
CA VAL A 160 -20.88 7.72 39.45
C VAL A 160 -20.94 6.25 39.82
N MET A 161 -21.84 5.52 39.14
CA MET A 161 -21.92 4.04 39.18
C MET A 161 -20.54 3.45 38.88
N VAL A 162 -20.11 2.41 39.61
CA VAL A 162 -18.80 1.76 39.42
C VAL A 162 -18.59 1.46 37.94
N ASN A 163 -17.75 2.26 37.28
CA ASN A 163 -17.46 2.11 35.87
C ASN A 163 -16.08 1.48 35.75
N LYS A 164 -16.02 0.35 35.06
CA LYS A 164 -14.76 -0.36 34.82
C LYS A 164 -14.16 0.14 33.51
N ILE A 165 -12.86 0.43 33.53
CA ILE A 165 -12.15 0.88 32.33
C ILE A 165 -11.29 -0.28 31.82
N LEU A 166 -11.41 -0.57 30.54
CA LEU A 166 -10.58 -1.57 29.86
C LEU A 166 -9.29 -0.90 29.37
N ALA A 167 -8.14 -1.25 29.94
CA ALA A 167 -6.85 -0.71 29.55
C ALA A 167 -6.06 -1.71 28.71
N PHE A 168 -5.67 -1.30 27.50
CA PHE A 168 -4.84 -2.08 26.59
C PHE A 168 -3.49 -1.39 26.39
N GLY A 169 -2.44 -2.06 26.87
CA GLY A 169 -1.06 -1.69 26.62
C GLY A 169 -0.55 -2.31 25.33
N LEU A 170 -0.54 -1.53 24.25
CA LEU A 170 -0.20 -1.99 22.90
C LEU A 170 1.32 -1.92 22.64
N PRO A 171 1.88 -2.88 21.88
CA PRO A 171 3.29 -2.87 21.53
C PRO A 171 3.68 -1.62 20.73
N GLY A 172 4.87 -1.05 20.98
CA GLY A 172 5.36 0.14 20.26
C GLY A 172 5.63 -0.08 18.77
N ASN A 173 5.86 -1.32 18.32
CA ASN A 173 6.03 -1.63 16.90
C ASN A 173 4.71 -1.43 16.12
N PRO A 174 4.67 -0.60 15.06
CA PRO A 174 3.41 -0.19 14.43
C PRO A 174 2.53 -1.34 13.93
N VAL A 175 3.09 -2.36 13.27
CA VAL A 175 2.29 -3.50 12.81
C VAL A 175 1.73 -4.29 14.00
N SER A 176 2.53 -4.44 15.06
CA SER A 176 2.06 -5.14 16.27
C SER A 176 0.90 -4.39 16.92
N CYS A 177 1.00 -3.07 16.99
CA CYS A 177 -0.02 -2.19 17.53
C CYS A 177 -1.37 -2.36 16.82
N ILE A 178 -1.40 -2.21 15.49
CA ILE A 178 -2.65 -2.30 14.72
C ILE A 178 -3.21 -3.73 14.62
N VAL A 179 -2.35 -4.75 14.56
CA VAL A 179 -2.81 -6.15 14.62
C VAL A 179 -3.47 -6.45 15.97
N CYS A 180 -2.88 -6.01 17.07
CA CYS A 180 -3.50 -6.14 18.39
C CYS A 180 -4.82 -5.35 18.47
N PHE A 181 -4.88 -4.15 17.90
CA PHE A 181 -6.12 -3.35 17.82
C PHE A 181 -7.25 -4.13 17.16
N HIS A 182 -7.02 -4.70 15.98
CA HIS A 182 -8.06 -5.49 15.30
C HIS A 182 -8.44 -6.75 16.08
N LEU A 183 -7.48 -7.49 16.64
CA LEU A 183 -7.77 -8.79 17.25
C LEU A 183 -8.43 -8.71 18.63
N TYR A 184 -8.12 -7.68 19.42
CA TYR A 184 -8.56 -7.58 20.82
C TYR A 184 -9.48 -6.38 21.07
N ILE A 185 -9.16 -5.23 20.50
CA ILE A 185 -9.86 -3.98 20.81
C ILE A 185 -11.13 -3.86 19.99
N VAL A 186 -11.13 -4.23 18.70
CA VAL A 186 -12.37 -4.22 17.88
C VAL A 186 -13.45 -5.14 18.48
N PRO A 187 -13.17 -6.40 18.88
CA PRO A 187 -14.17 -7.21 19.57
C PRO A 187 -14.62 -6.61 20.91
N ALA A 188 -13.72 -6.01 21.69
CA ALA A 188 -14.08 -5.35 22.95
C ALA A 188 -15.02 -4.15 22.72
N ILE A 189 -14.73 -3.32 21.72
CA ILE A 189 -15.60 -2.20 21.30
C ILE A 189 -16.98 -2.72 20.92
N ARG A 190 -17.05 -3.75 20.08
CA ARG A 190 -18.32 -4.34 19.62
C ARG A 190 -19.12 -4.93 20.76
N HIS A 191 -18.44 -5.60 21.69
CA HIS A 191 -19.08 -6.16 22.89
C HIS A 191 -19.69 -5.07 23.77
N LEU A 192 -18.92 -4.01 24.08
CA LEU A 192 -19.43 -2.85 24.84
C LEU A 192 -20.55 -2.11 24.12
N SER A 193 -20.53 -2.12 22.78
CA SER A 193 -21.58 -1.55 21.93
C SER A 193 -22.79 -2.47 21.74
N GLY A 194 -22.87 -3.60 22.46
CA GLY A 194 -24.03 -4.51 22.45
C GLY A 194 -24.20 -5.36 21.19
N TRP A 195 -23.12 -5.59 20.42
CA TRP A 195 -23.19 -6.46 19.23
C TRP A 195 -23.47 -7.91 19.64
N ALA A 196 -24.46 -8.54 19.00
CA ALA A 196 -24.77 -9.95 19.23
C ALA A 196 -23.58 -10.88 18.92
N ASN A 197 -22.79 -10.55 17.90
CA ASN A 197 -21.52 -11.23 17.60
C ASN A 197 -20.38 -10.20 17.48
N PRO A 198 -19.50 -10.09 18.49
CA PRO A 198 -18.40 -9.12 18.47
C PRO A 198 -17.22 -9.57 17.61
N HIS A 199 -17.15 -10.83 17.18
CA HIS A 199 -15.99 -11.37 16.48
C HIS A 199 -15.83 -10.77 15.08
N LEU A 200 -14.58 -10.67 14.63
CA LEU A 200 -14.26 -10.40 13.23
C LEU A 200 -14.63 -11.60 12.35
N LEU A 201 -15.06 -11.31 11.13
CA LEU A 201 -15.39 -12.33 10.13
C LEU A 201 -14.14 -13.15 9.78
N ARG A 202 -14.26 -14.47 9.86
CA ARG A 202 -13.25 -15.42 9.40
C ARG A 202 -13.74 -16.13 8.15
N VAL A 203 -12.90 -16.19 7.13
CA VAL A 203 -13.20 -16.89 5.88
C VAL A 203 -12.06 -17.82 5.52
N PRO A 204 -12.34 -18.98 4.92
CA PRO A 204 -11.29 -19.81 4.33
C PRO A 204 -10.75 -19.13 3.07
N ALA A 205 -9.43 -19.09 2.92
CA ALA A 205 -8.77 -18.49 1.77
C ALA A 205 -7.59 -19.34 1.30
N ARG A 206 -7.42 -19.49 -0.02
CA ARG A 206 -6.26 -20.17 -0.60
C ARG A 206 -5.08 -19.22 -0.74
N ILE A 207 -3.91 -19.60 -0.27
CA ILE A 207 -2.72 -18.75 -0.40
C ILE A 207 -2.16 -18.82 -1.82
N CYS A 208 -1.86 -17.67 -2.44
CA CYS A 208 -1.36 -17.61 -3.82
C CYS A 208 0.14 -17.96 -3.95
N GLN A 209 0.89 -17.86 -2.85
CA GLN A 209 2.34 -18.05 -2.81
C GLN A 209 2.73 -18.88 -1.59
N PRO A 210 3.86 -19.62 -1.63
CA PRO A 210 4.33 -20.35 -0.46
C PRO A 210 4.69 -19.40 0.69
N LEU A 211 4.32 -19.76 1.91
CA LEU A 211 4.53 -18.95 3.11
C LEU A 211 5.31 -19.73 4.17
N LYS A 212 6.42 -19.18 4.64
CA LYS A 212 7.18 -19.74 5.76
C LYS A 212 6.55 -19.33 7.09
N THR A 213 6.14 -20.32 7.88
CA THR A 213 5.57 -20.08 9.20
C THR A 213 6.65 -19.87 10.27
N ASP A 214 6.26 -19.27 11.38
CA ASP A 214 7.10 -19.16 12.57
C ASP A 214 7.14 -20.51 13.30
N ARG A 215 8.26 -20.81 13.97
CA ARG A 215 8.45 -22.08 14.69
C ARG A 215 7.72 -22.13 16.03
N VAL A 216 7.48 -20.98 16.65
CA VAL A 216 7.09 -20.90 18.07
C VAL A 216 5.71 -20.28 18.24
N ARG A 217 5.36 -19.30 17.41
CA ARG A 217 4.14 -18.50 17.61
C ARG A 217 3.25 -18.52 16.39
N PRO A 218 1.92 -18.68 16.55
CA PRO A 218 0.99 -18.44 15.46
C PRO A 218 1.20 -17.04 14.87
N GLU A 219 1.22 -16.95 13.54
CA GLU A 219 1.44 -15.71 12.82
C GLU A 219 0.15 -15.19 12.21
N PHE A 220 -0.20 -13.94 12.53
CA PHE A 220 -1.22 -13.14 11.86
C PHE A 220 -0.57 -12.42 10.67
N HIS A 221 -0.52 -13.13 9.54
CA HIS A 221 0.19 -12.72 8.34
C HIS A 221 -0.68 -11.76 7.52
N ARG A 222 -0.17 -10.58 7.19
CA ARG A 222 -0.94 -9.57 6.44
C ARG A 222 -1.10 -10.01 5.00
N ALA A 223 -2.33 -9.98 4.51
CA ALA A 223 -2.65 -10.38 3.16
C ALA A 223 -3.70 -9.46 2.51
N ILE A 224 -3.69 -9.49 1.18
CA ILE A 224 -4.72 -8.96 0.32
C ILE A 224 -5.61 -10.13 -0.09
N LEU A 225 -6.81 -10.15 0.46
CA LEU A 225 -7.87 -11.08 0.20
C LEU A 225 -8.68 -10.60 -1.02
N ARG A 226 -8.92 -11.49 -1.98
CA ARG A 226 -9.74 -11.22 -3.17
C ARG A 226 -10.65 -12.41 -3.44
N TRP A 227 -11.86 -12.15 -3.91
CA TRP A 227 -12.72 -13.20 -4.44
C TRP A 227 -12.31 -13.51 -5.89
N LYS A 228 -12.19 -14.79 -6.25
CA LYS A 228 -11.95 -15.23 -7.63
C LYS A 228 -12.98 -16.27 -8.05
N ALA A 229 -13.35 -16.24 -9.33
CA ALA A 229 -14.20 -17.27 -9.94
C ALA A 229 -13.55 -18.65 -9.93
N ASN A 230 -12.22 -18.71 -9.96
CA ASN A 230 -11.43 -19.90 -9.71
C ASN A 230 -10.32 -19.58 -8.70
N ASP A 231 -10.39 -20.20 -7.52
CA ASP A 231 -9.42 -20.03 -6.43
C ASP A 231 -8.14 -20.88 -6.60
N GLY A 232 -8.03 -21.62 -7.69
CA GLY A 232 -6.97 -22.59 -7.97
C GLY A 232 -7.38 -24.05 -7.78
N SER A 233 -8.57 -24.31 -7.22
CA SER A 233 -9.13 -25.66 -7.08
C SER A 233 -10.21 -26.02 -8.11
N GLY A 234 -10.49 -25.12 -9.05
CA GLY A 234 -11.59 -25.28 -10.01
C GLY A 234 -12.95 -24.81 -9.50
N SER A 235 -12.99 -24.13 -8.34
CA SER A 235 -14.20 -23.54 -7.74
C SER A 235 -13.96 -22.08 -7.38
N SER A 236 -15.04 -21.30 -7.26
CA SER A 236 -14.95 -19.92 -6.79
C SER A 236 -14.63 -19.86 -5.30
N GLY A 237 -13.79 -18.91 -4.90
CA GLY A 237 -13.41 -18.75 -3.51
C GLY A 237 -12.50 -17.56 -3.25
N PHE A 238 -12.18 -17.34 -1.99
CA PHE A 238 -11.21 -16.33 -1.60
C PHE A 238 -9.78 -16.82 -1.83
N VAL A 239 -8.96 -15.94 -2.40
CA VAL A 239 -7.52 -16.12 -2.49
C VAL A 239 -6.80 -15.04 -1.70
N ALA A 240 -5.64 -15.37 -1.15
CA ALA A 240 -4.85 -14.49 -0.30
C ALA A 240 -3.42 -14.31 -0.83
N GLU A 241 -3.07 -13.05 -1.11
CA GLU A 241 -1.73 -12.64 -1.52
C GLU A 241 -1.02 -11.96 -0.36
N SER A 242 0.22 -12.35 -0.08
CA SER A 242 1.02 -11.75 0.99
C SER A 242 1.40 -10.31 0.64
N THR A 243 1.46 -9.45 1.65
CA THR A 243 1.98 -8.08 1.49
C THR A 243 3.52 -8.00 1.49
N GLY A 244 4.20 -9.14 1.36
CA GLY A 244 5.66 -9.27 1.31
C GLY A 244 6.27 -9.40 2.70
N HIS A 245 7.37 -8.66 2.97
CA HIS A 245 8.08 -8.77 4.24
C HIS A 245 7.24 -8.41 5.47
N GLN A 246 7.16 -9.35 6.42
CA GLN A 246 6.26 -9.29 7.57
C GLN A 246 6.86 -8.77 8.88
N MET A 247 7.99 -8.05 8.83
CA MET A 247 8.63 -7.49 10.02
C MET A 247 7.68 -6.55 10.79
N SER A 248 7.68 -6.62 12.13
CA SER A 248 6.71 -5.91 12.97
C SER A 248 6.86 -4.38 12.99
N SER A 249 8.04 -3.87 12.68
CA SER A 249 8.31 -2.43 12.53
C SER A 249 7.90 -1.91 11.14
N ARG A 250 7.74 -2.79 10.15
CA ARG A 250 7.46 -2.41 8.75
C ARG A 250 5.97 -2.17 8.52
N LEU A 251 5.50 -0.96 8.85
CA LEU A 251 4.11 -0.56 8.66
C LEU A 251 3.63 -0.71 7.20
N LEU A 252 4.53 -0.62 6.21
CA LEU A 252 4.21 -0.87 4.79
C LEU A 252 3.54 -2.23 4.52
N SER A 253 3.75 -3.23 5.39
CA SER A 253 3.05 -4.52 5.28
C SER A 253 1.55 -4.47 5.57
N MET A 254 1.06 -3.39 6.20
CA MET A 254 -0.36 -3.13 6.41
C MET A 254 -0.99 -2.35 5.26
N LYS A 255 -0.18 -1.73 4.38
CA LYS A 255 -0.69 -1.01 3.21
C LYS A 255 -1.48 -2.00 2.33
N SER A 256 -2.75 -1.69 2.10
CA SER A 256 -3.69 -2.51 1.32
C SER A 256 -4.02 -3.89 1.92
N ALA A 257 -3.54 -4.20 3.13
CA ALA A 257 -3.93 -5.40 3.83
C ALA A 257 -5.40 -5.28 4.28
N ASN A 258 -6.25 -6.17 3.80
CA ASN A 258 -7.66 -6.27 4.19
C ASN A 258 -7.94 -7.54 5.00
N ALA A 259 -6.95 -8.42 5.17
CA ALA A 259 -7.06 -9.62 5.97
C ALA A 259 -5.76 -9.98 6.73
N LEU A 260 -5.93 -10.75 7.80
CA LEU A 260 -4.87 -11.40 8.55
C LEU A 260 -5.03 -12.92 8.43
N LEU A 261 -4.08 -13.60 7.80
CA LEU A 261 -4.06 -15.06 7.72
C LEU A 261 -3.62 -15.63 9.06
N GLU A 262 -4.35 -16.63 9.56
CA GLU A 262 -4.04 -17.35 10.80
C GLU A 262 -3.11 -18.52 10.47
N LEU A 263 -1.79 -18.27 10.51
CA LEU A 263 -0.79 -19.29 10.20
C LEU A 263 -0.33 -20.03 11.48
N PRO A 264 -0.26 -21.37 11.47
CA PRO A 264 0.12 -22.16 12.63
C PRO A 264 1.63 -22.07 12.93
N ALA A 265 2.00 -22.32 14.18
CA ALA A 265 3.39 -22.32 14.67
C ALA A 265 4.11 -23.64 14.33
N THR A 266 4.40 -23.89 13.05
CA THR A 266 5.02 -25.16 12.61
C THR A 266 6.48 -25.00 12.18
N GLY A 267 6.88 -23.80 11.78
CA GLY A 267 8.18 -23.54 11.15
C GLY A 267 8.33 -24.10 9.74
N SER A 268 7.31 -24.76 9.21
CA SER A 268 7.29 -25.29 7.86
C SER A 268 6.86 -24.23 6.84
N VAL A 269 7.09 -24.54 5.56
CA VAL A 269 6.54 -23.77 4.45
C VAL A 269 5.18 -24.34 4.10
N ILE A 270 4.17 -23.49 4.10
CA ILE A 270 2.83 -23.83 3.58
C ILE A 270 2.85 -23.55 2.08
N SER A 271 2.52 -24.54 1.27
CA SER A 271 2.55 -24.44 -0.21
C SER A 271 1.40 -23.58 -0.75
N ALA A 272 1.63 -22.94 -1.90
CA ALA A 272 0.59 -22.26 -2.65
C ALA A 272 -0.62 -23.19 -2.92
N GLY A 273 -1.83 -22.64 -2.89
CA GLY A 273 -3.09 -23.38 -3.02
C GLY A 273 -3.64 -23.95 -1.70
N THR A 274 -2.85 -23.96 -0.63
CA THR A 274 -3.31 -24.43 0.69
C THR A 274 -4.38 -23.49 1.25
N LEU A 275 -5.43 -24.08 1.80
CA LEU A 275 -6.51 -23.35 2.44
C LEU A 275 -6.11 -22.97 3.87
N VAL A 276 -6.22 -21.69 4.22
CA VAL A 276 -5.96 -21.16 5.57
C VAL A 276 -7.13 -20.28 6.02
N SER A 277 -7.29 -20.12 7.33
CA SER A 277 -8.27 -19.18 7.88
C SER A 277 -7.74 -17.74 7.73
N ALA A 278 -8.60 -16.83 7.29
CA ALA A 278 -8.30 -15.41 7.12
C ALA A 278 -9.30 -14.56 7.90
N ILE A 279 -8.81 -13.73 8.81
CA ILE A 279 -9.61 -12.73 9.52
C ILE A 279 -9.72 -11.49 8.65
N VAL A 280 -10.93 -11.08 8.33
CA VAL A 280 -11.22 -9.87 7.55
C VAL A 280 -11.15 -8.67 8.48
N ILE A 281 -10.31 -7.69 8.15
CA ILE A 281 -10.05 -6.49 8.96
C ILE A 281 -10.53 -5.18 8.32
N SER A 282 -10.90 -5.20 7.04
CA SER A 282 -11.49 -4.05 6.34
C SER A 282 -12.69 -4.45 5.48
N ASP A 283 -13.45 -3.47 5.01
CA ASP A 283 -14.68 -3.73 4.23
C ASP A 283 -14.36 -4.37 2.87
N ILE A 284 -14.87 -5.59 2.65
CA ILE A 284 -14.68 -6.34 1.41
C ILE A 284 -15.54 -5.74 0.27
N SER A 285 -16.63 -5.02 0.58
CA SER A 285 -17.48 -4.41 -0.46
C SER A 285 -16.73 -3.41 -1.35
N SER A 286 -15.64 -2.85 -0.83
CA SER A 286 -14.73 -1.92 -1.51
C SER A 286 -13.63 -2.59 -2.34
N THR A 287 -13.57 -3.94 -2.39
CA THR A 287 -12.52 -4.61 -3.15
C THR A 287 -12.69 -4.34 -4.65
N ASP A 288 -11.62 -3.79 -5.22
CA ASP A 288 -11.47 -3.47 -6.63
C ASP A 288 -11.58 -4.76 -7.46
N ASN A 289 -12.80 -5.04 -7.95
CA ASN A 289 -13.18 -6.20 -8.76
C ASN A 289 -12.76 -6.04 -10.24
N SER A 290 -11.90 -5.08 -10.56
CA SER A 290 -11.44 -4.76 -11.93
C SER A 290 -10.63 -5.87 -12.62
N LYS A 291 -10.51 -7.07 -12.02
CA LYS A 291 -9.88 -8.26 -12.62
C LYS A 291 -10.72 -9.52 -12.42
N ILE A 292 -12.03 -9.46 -12.64
CA ILE A 292 -12.80 -10.67 -12.93
C ILE A 292 -12.48 -11.04 -14.39
N ASP A 293 -11.67 -12.08 -14.59
CA ASP A 293 -11.48 -12.71 -15.89
C ASP A 293 -12.82 -13.29 -16.37
N THR A 294 -13.63 -12.47 -17.04
CA THR A 294 -14.76 -12.95 -17.85
C THR A 294 -14.20 -13.46 -19.17
N SER A 295 -13.53 -14.61 -19.12
CA SER A 295 -13.40 -15.47 -20.30
C SER A 295 -14.23 -16.72 -20.03
N LEU A 296 -15.24 -16.93 -20.87
CA LEU A 296 -16.18 -18.06 -20.92
C LEU A 296 -17.42 -17.90 -20.02
N VAL A 297 -18.53 -17.44 -20.60
CA VAL A 297 -19.66 -18.27 -21.09
C VAL A 297 -20.76 -17.29 -21.54
N LEU A 298 -20.95 -17.12 -22.85
CA LEU A 298 -22.29 -17.07 -23.46
C LEU A 298 -22.14 -17.19 -24.99
N GLY A 299 -22.32 -18.41 -25.50
CA GLY A 299 -22.73 -18.61 -26.88
C GLY A 299 -24.25 -18.55 -26.94
N SER A 300 -24.80 -17.59 -27.67
CA SER A 300 -25.97 -17.78 -28.54
C SER A 300 -26.38 -16.46 -29.20
N THR A 301 -26.55 -16.58 -30.51
CA THR A 301 -27.30 -15.78 -31.47
C THR A 301 -28.31 -14.79 -30.89
N LEU A 302 -28.26 -13.53 -31.34
CA LEU A 302 -29.43 -12.74 -31.79
C LEU A 302 -28.99 -11.43 -32.45
N GLN A 303 -29.66 -11.11 -33.55
CA GLN A 303 -29.42 -10.00 -34.47
C GLN A 303 -29.82 -8.64 -33.88
N GLY A 304 -29.06 -7.61 -34.28
CA GLY A 304 -29.49 -6.26 -34.61
C GLY A 304 -30.57 -5.59 -33.76
N SER A 305 -30.16 -4.60 -32.96
CA SER A 305 -30.83 -3.30 -32.91
C SER A 305 -29.96 -2.28 -32.16
N LYS A 306 -29.77 -1.11 -32.77
CA LYS A 306 -29.12 0.06 -32.16
C LYS A 306 -29.94 0.55 -30.96
N PRO A 307 -29.32 0.98 -29.85
CA PRO A 307 -29.91 1.98 -28.99
C PRO A 307 -29.21 3.34 -29.16
N LYS A 308 -30.04 4.38 -29.11
CA LYS A 308 -29.74 5.79 -29.26
C LYS A 308 -28.79 6.31 -28.18
N GLU A 309 -28.00 7.30 -28.60
CA GLU A 309 -27.20 8.19 -27.76
C GLU A 309 -28.03 8.78 -26.61
N VAL A 310 -27.51 8.65 -25.39
CA VAL A 310 -27.82 9.53 -24.28
C VAL A 310 -26.53 10.28 -23.97
N THR A 311 -26.53 11.55 -24.36
CA THR A 311 -25.49 12.53 -24.11
C THR A 311 -25.28 12.74 -22.62
N THR A 312 -24.08 12.47 -22.13
CA THR A 312 -23.58 13.05 -20.88
C THR A 312 -22.23 13.67 -21.19
N ASP A 313 -22.14 14.99 -21.04
CA ASP A 313 -20.94 15.78 -21.30
C ASP A 313 -19.74 15.28 -20.49
N CYS A 314 -18.76 14.71 -21.17
CA CYS A 314 -17.43 14.47 -20.63
C CYS A 314 -16.44 15.33 -21.41
N SER A 315 -15.97 16.41 -20.78
CA SER A 315 -14.81 17.17 -21.25
C SER A 315 -13.63 16.22 -21.47
N GLY A 316 -13.18 16.13 -22.71
CA GLY A 316 -12.34 15.05 -23.24
C GLY A 316 -11.03 14.81 -22.51
N TYR A 317 -10.79 13.54 -22.14
CA TYR A 317 -9.45 13.03 -21.88
C TYR A 317 -8.80 12.74 -23.23
N THR A 318 -7.76 13.48 -23.58
CA THR A 318 -6.92 13.19 -24.74
C THR A 318 -6.05 11.98 -24.44
N GLU A 319 -6.38 10.82 -25.04
CA GLU A 319 -5.56 9.62 -24.97
C GLU A 319 -4.20 9.84 -25.68
N PHE A 320 -3.12 9.22 -25.17
CA PHE A 320 -1.78 9.30 -25.76
C PHE A 320 -1.43 7.99 -26.49
N SER A 321 -0.90 8.10 -27.71
CA SER A 321 -0.46 6.94 -28.51
C SER A 321 1.01 6.59 -28.20
N VAL A 322 1.25 5.35 -27.78
CA VAL A 322 2.60 4.85 -27.44
C VAL A 322 3.00 3.74 -28.41
N ALA A 323 4.25 3.76 -28.88
CA ALA A 323 4.85 2.69 -29.65
C ALA A 323 6.10 2.14 -28.96
N ILE A 324 6.32 0.83 -29.08
CA ILE A 324 7.43 0.13 -28.43
C ILE A 324 8.24 -0.64 -29.47
N LEU A 325 9.52 -0.32 -29.61
CA LEU A 325 10.46 -0.97 -30.53
C LEU A 325 11.45 -1.83 -29.75
N THR A 326 11.44 -3.14 -29.95
CA THR A 326 12.51 -4.00 -29.43
C THR A 326 13.65 -4.04 -30.43
N VAL A 327 14.86 -3.68 -29.99
CA VAL A 327 16.08 -3.71 -30.80
C VAL A 327 16.97 -4.85 -30.32
N SER A 328 17.04 -5.91 -31.13
CA SER A 328 17.89 -7.07 -30.84
C SER A 328 18.07 -7.97 -32.05
N ASP A 329 19.32 -8.22 -32.43
CA ASP A 329 19.69 -9.18 -33.48
C ASP A 329 19.14 -10.61 -33.23
N THR A 330 19.13 -11.06 -31.97
CA THR A 330 18.68 -12.42 -31.62
C THR A 330 17.16 -12.57 -31.68
N VAL A 331 16.42 -11.53 -31.33
CA VAL A 331 14.95 -11.52 -31.41
C VAL A 331 14.51 -11.33 -32.86
N ALA A 332 15.15 -10.43 -33.60
CA ALA A 332 14.83 -10.16 -35.01
C ALA A 332 15.13 -11.35 -35.94
N SER A 333 16.13 -12.18 -35.61
CA SER A 333 16.42 -13.43 -36.33
C SER A 333 15.55 -14.62 -35.89
N GLY A 334 14.70 -14.45 -34.87
CA GLY A 334 13.86 -15.51 -34.31
C GLY A 334 14.62 -16.52 -33.42
N ALA A 335 15.89 -16.26 -33.12
CA ALA A 335 16.74 -17.13 -32.31
C ALA A 335 16.47 -17.04 -30.79
N GLY A 336 15.78 -15.99 -30.32
CA GLY A 336 15.43 -15.79 -28.92
C GLY A 336 14.08 -15.09 -28.72
N PRO A 337 13.35 -15.38 -27.61
CA PRO A 337 12.06 -14.76 -27.35
C PRO A 337 12.21 -13.32 -26.85
N ASP A 338 11.36 -12.41 -27.33
CA ASP A 338 11.27 -11.06 -26.79
C ASP A 338 10.66 -11.09 -25.38
N ARG A 339 11.47 -10.76 -24.38
CA ARG A 339 11.03 -10.65 -22.98
C ARG A 339 10.79 -9.20 -22.56
N SER A 340 11.37 -8.25 -23.27
CA SER A 340 11.40 -6.83 -22.87
C SER A 340 10.22 -6.08 -23.46
N GLY A 341 9.84 -6.37 -24.70
CA GLY A 341 8.65 -5.81 -25.36
C GLY A 341 7.37 -6.06 -24.56
N PRO A 342 7.00 -7.33 -24.26
CA PRO A 342 5.79 -7.63 -23.49
C PRO A 342 5.80 -7.00 -22.09
N ARG A 343 6.96 -6.91 -21.45
CA ARG A 343 7.11 -6.26 -20.15
C ARG A 343 6.89 -4.76 -20.24
N ALA A 344 7.46 -4.09 -21.23
CA ALA A 344 7.23 -2.66 -21.48
C ALA A 344 5.76 -2.37 -21.75
N VAL A 345 5.09 -3.19 -22.57
CA VAL A 345 3.63 -3.08 -22.82
C VAL A 345 2.85 -3.18 -21.52
N SER A 346 3.17 -4.17 -20.68
CA SER A 346 2.52 -4.35 -19.39
C SER A 346 2.71 -3.17 -18.44
N VAL A 347 3.90 -2.54 -18.44
CA VAL A 347 4.22 -1.39 -17.57
C VAL A 347 3.55 -0.11 -18.06
N VAL A 348 3.52 0.12 -19.37
CA VAL A 348 2.82 1.28 -19.95
C VAL A 348 1.32 1.16 -19.71
N ASN A 349 0.73 0.00 -19.96
CA ASN A 349 -0.70 -0.22 -19.74
C ASN A 349 -1.09 -0.13 -18.26
N SER A 350 -0.28 -0.67 -17.34
CA SER A 350 -0.54 -0.54 -15.90
C SER A 350 -0.38 0.90 -15.39
N SER A 351 0.37 1.73 -16.12
CA SER A 351 0.58 3.14 -15.80
C SER A 351 -0.26 4.10 -16.66
N SER A 352 -1.21 3.58 -17.45
CA SER A 352 -2.00 4.35 -18.42
C SER A 352 -2.74 5.53 -17.77
N GLU A 353 -3.38 5.31 -16.62
CA GLU A 353 -4.08 6.37 -15.86
C GLU A 353 -3.14 7.49 -15.42
N LYS A 354 -1.95 7.13 -14.95
CA LYS A 354 -0.91 8.10 -14.51
C LYS A 354 -0.33 8.87 -15.69
N LEU A 355 -0.25 8.24 -16.86
CA LEU A 355 0.22 8.85 -18.11
C LEU A 355 -0.87 9.65 -18.83
N GLY A 356 -2.10 9.67 -18.32
CA GLY A 356 -3.22 10.43 -18.88
C GLY A 356 -3.98 9.71 -20.00
N GLY A 357 -4.13 8.39 -19.90
CA GLY A 357 -4.82 7.57 -20.90
C GLY A 357 -3.88 7.10 -22.02
N ALA A 358 -2.62 6.82 -21.70
CA ALA A 358 -1.66 6.32 -22.68
C ALA A 358 -1.98 4.87 -23.07
N LYS A 359 -2.03 4.58 -24.38
CA LYS A 359 -2.30 3.24 -24.92
C LYS A 359 -1.18 2.83 -25.87
N VAL A 360 -0.70 1.61 -25.73
CA VAL A 360 0.25 1.04 -26.70
C VAL A 360 -0.51 0.68 -27.98
N VAL A 361 -0.17 1.33 -29.09
CA VAL A 361 -0.84 1.19 -30.40
C VAL A 361 -0.03 0.31 -31.35
N ALA A 362 1.29 0.33 -31.23
CA ALA A 362 2.18 -0.42 -32.11
C ALA A 362 3.37 -1.02 -31.34
N THR A 363 3.76 -2.23 -31.75
CA THR A 363 4.98 -2.89 -31.30
C THR A 363 5.69 -3.48 -32.51
N ASP A 364 7.01 -3.35 -32.58
CA ASP A 364 7.81 -3.89 -33.69
C ASP A 364 9.19 -4.34 -33.18
N VAL A 365 9.87 -5.17 -33.97
CA VAL A 365 11.17 -5.74 -33.64
C VAL A 365 12.13 -5.54 -34.80
N VAL A 366 13.30 -4.96 -34.52
CA VAL A 366 14.34 -4.73 -35.52
C VAL A 366 15.70 -5.25 -35.04
N PRO A 367 16.59 -5.67 -35.96
CA PRO A 367 17.97 -5.98 -35.59
C PRO A 367 18.72 -4.69 -35.22
N ASP A 368 19.89 -4.84 -34.64
CA ASP A 368 20.78 -3.76 -34.24
C ASP A 368 21.47 -3.15 -35.48
N ASP A 369 20.67 -2.46 -36.30
CA ASP A 369 21.06 -1.79 -37.53
C ASP A 369 20.54 -0.35 -37.57
N VAL A 370 21.44 0.60 -37.79
CA VAL A 370 21.12 2.03 -37.77
C VAL A 370 20.05 2.38 -38.82
N GLY A 371 20.12 1.80 -40.01
CA GLY A 371 19.16 2.08 -41.09
C GLY A 371 17.74 1.65 -40.71
N LYS A 372 17.59 0.41 -40.25
CA LYS A 372 16.29 -0.16 -39.88
C LYS A 372 15.66 0.51 -38.66
N ILE A 373 16.46 0.81 -37.63
CA ILE A 373 15.98 1.54 -36.45
C ILE A 373 15.46 2.93 -36.88
N LYS A 374 16.21 3.65 -37.71
CA LYS A 374 15.80 4.98 -38.20
C LYS A 374 14.54 4.94 -39.06
N GLU A 375 14.37 3.92 -39.89
CA GLU A 375 13.17 3.77 -40.71
C GLU A 375 11.91 3.64 -39.85
N VAL A 376 11.93 2.76 -38.85
CA VAL A 376 10.79 2.57 -37.94
C VAL A 376 10.53 3.82 -37.10
N LEU A 377 11.57 4.40 -36.50
CA LEU A 377 11.43 5.63 -35.71
C LEU A 377 10.89 6.79 -36.55
N ARG A 378 11.32 6.94 -37.81
CA ARG A 378 10.82 7.96 -38.74
C ARG A 378 9.37 7.70 -39.13
N ARG A 379 9.01 6.45 -39.45
CA ARG A 379 7.63 6.08 -39.75
C ARG A 379 6.69 6.40 -38.58
N TRP A 380 7.07 6.01 -37.37
CA TRP A 380 6.23 6.22 -36.18
C TRP A 380 6.12 7.68 -35.74
N SER A 381 7.16 8.48 -35.97
CA SER A 381 7.13 9.92 -35.66
C SER A 381 6.44 10.75 -36.75
N ASP A 382 6.79 10.56 -38.02
CA ASP A 382 6.36 11.46 -39.10
C ASP A 382 5.03 11.02 -39.73
N ILE A 383 4.79 9.71 -39.88
CA ILE A 383 3.62 9.15 -40.58
C ILE A 383 2.53 8.81 -39.56
N ASP A 384 2.84 7.91 -38.62
CA ASP A 384 1.85 7.39 -37.66
C ASP A 384 1.58 8.38 -36.49
N LYS A 385 2.41 9.42 -36.36
CA LYS A 385 2.30 10.50 -35.38
C LYS A 385 2.07 10.00 -33.94
N MET A 386 2.94 9.10 -33.51
CA MET A 386 2.94 8.59 -32.13
C MET A 386 3.34 9.69 -31.15
N ASP A 387 2.78 9.68 -29.95
CA ASP A 387 3.13 10.66 -28.91
C ASP A 387 4.41 10.29 -28.16
N LEU A 388 4.59 8.99 -27.92
CA LEU A 388 5.75 8.43 -27.22
C LEU A 388 6.27 7.18 -27.94
N ILE A 389 7.57 7.14 -28.19
CA ILE A 389 8.26 5.95 -28.70
C ILE A 389 9.29 5.50 -27.66
N LEU A 390 9.19 4.24 -27.24
CA LEU A 390 10.16 3.58 -26.37
C LEU A 390 10.92 2.54 -27.18
N THR A 391 12.24 2.66 -27.22
CA THR A 391 13.09 1.61 -27.79
C THR A 391 13.71 0.80 -26.66
N LEU A 392 13.84 -0.52 -26.83
CA LEU A 392 14.32 -1.44 -25.81
C LEU A 392 15.54 -2.19 -26.35
N GLY A 393 16.71 -1.95 -25.77
CA GLY A 393 17.95 -2.63 -26.18
C GLY A 393 18.85 -1.82 -27.11
N GLY A 394 20.02 -2.39 -27.41
CA GLY A 394 21.05 -1.77 -28.25
C GLY A 394 21.72 -0.53 -27.63
N THR A 395 21.68 -0.37 -26.30
CA THR A 395 22.25 0.79 -25.57
C THR A 395 23.58 0.48 -24.86
N GLY A 396 24.13 -0.73 -24.99
CA GLY A 396 25.38 -1.15 -24.34
C GLY A 396 26.65 -0.66 -25.06
N PHE A 397 27.80 -1.26 -24.73
CA PHE A 397 29.11 -0.92 -25.31
C PHE A 397 29.54 -1.88 -26.43
N THR A 398 28.72 -2.86 -26.78
CA THR A 398 29.11 -3.79 -27.84
C THR A 398 29.10 -3.09 -29.20
N PRO A 399 29.92 -3.51 -30.18
CA PRO A 399 29.91 -2.91 -31.52
C PRO A 399 28.56 -3.00 -32.24
N ARG A 400 27.66 -3.87 -31.77
CA ARG A 400 26.31 -4.01 -32.30
C ARG A 400 25.34 -3.03 -31.63
N ASP A 401 25.57 -2.59 -30.40
CA ASP A 401 24.70 -1.62 -29.73
C ASP A 401 24.74 -0.26 -30.47
N VAL A 402 23.72 0.05 -31.28
CA VAL A 402 23.68 1.27 -32.12
C VAL A 402 22.40 2.10 -31.98
N THR A 403 21.51 1.74 -31.05
CA THR A 403 20.23 2.44 -30.85
C THR A 403 20.39 3.93 -30.52
N PRO A 404 21.35 4.35 -29.67
CA PRO A 404 21.58 5.76 -29.37
C PRO A 404 22.02 6.58 -30.60
N GLU A 405 22.92 6.03 -31.41
CA GLU A 405 23.40 6.65 -32.65
C GLU A 405 22.24 6.88 -33.63
N ALA A 406 21.43 5.84 -33.85
CA ALA A 406 20.25 5.91 -34.71
C ALA A 406 19.24 6.97 -34.22
N THR A 407 19.07 7.09 -32.90
CA THR A 407 18.14 8.04 -32.28
C THR A 407 18.65 9.47 -32.36
N LYS A 408 19.93 9.71 -32.06
CA LYS A 408 20.56 11.05 -32.09
C LYS A 408 20.54 11.69 -33.47
N GLU A 409 20.71 10.90 -34.52
CA GLU A 409 20.63 11.40 -35.89
C GLU A 409 19.20 11.75 -36.35
N LEU A 410 18.18 11.40 -35.57
CA LEU A 410 16.77 11.56 -35.93
C LEU A 410 16.06 12.63 -35.10
N ILE A 411 16.45 12.82 -33.84
CA ILE A 411 15.85 13.82 -32.94
C ILE A 411 16.25 15.24 -33.33
N GLU A 412 15.34 16.19 -33.13
CA GLU A 412 15.57 17.63 -33.38
C GLU A 412 16.04 18.34 -32.12
N ARG A 413 15.57 17.88 -30.95
CA ARG A 413 15.86 18.47 -29.64
C ARG A 413 16.16 17.37 -28.64
N GLU A 414 17.32 17.41 -28.02
CA GLU A 414 17.70 16.44 -26.99
C GLU A 414 17.00 16.74 -25.65
N THR A 415 16.70 15.68 -24.88
CA THR A 415 16.11 15.77 -23.54
C THR A 415 17.02 15.11 -22.49
N PRO A 416 18.20 15.70 -22.21
CA PRO A 416 19.20 15.08 -21.34
C PRO A 416 18.73 14.92 -19.89
N GLY A 417 17.78 15.74 -19.42
CA GLY A 417 17.22 15.63 -18.06
C GLY A 417 16.53 14.29 -17.80
N LEU A 418 15.85 13.70 -18.80
CA LEU A 418 15.23 12.38 -18.67
C LEU A 418 16.29 11.29 -18.51
N LEU A 419 17.39 11.40 -19.27
CA LEU A 419 18.52 10.47 -19.19
C LEU A 419 19.22 10.54 -17.85
N TYR A 420 19.40 11.74 -17.30
CA TYR A 420 19.99 11.92 -15.97
C TYR A 420 19.18 11.21 -14.89
N VAL A 421 17.86 11.39 -14.88
CA VAL A 421 16.97 10.74 -13.90
C VAL A 421 17.00 9.21 -14.07
N MET A 422 16.91 8.72 -15.30
CA MET A 422 17.00 7.28 -15.58
C MET A 422 18.33 6.69 -15.09
N MET A 423 19.45 7.37 -15.35
CA MET A 423 20.77 6.94 -14.92
C MET A 423 20.92 6.98 -13.39
N GLN A 424 20.45 8.06 -12.76
CA GLN A 424 20.51 8.22 -11.30
C GLN A 424 19.71 7.13 -10.57
N GLU A 425 18.50 6.82 -11.03
CA GLU A 425 17.68 5.76 -10.42
C GLU A 425 18.25 4.36 -10.72
N SER A 426 18.74 4.12 -11.94
CA SER A 426 19.33 2.83 -12.31
C SER A 426 20.61 2.52 -11.53
N LEU A 427 21.44 3.54 -11.24
CA LEU A 427 22.68 3.38 -10.46
C LEU A 427 22.42 2.98 -9.00
N LYS A 428 21.23 3.27 -8.45
CA LYS A 428 20.84 2.78 -7.11
C LYS A 428 20.60 1.27 -7.09
N VAL A 429 20.26 0.68 -8.24
CA VAL A 429 19.95 -0.74 -8.39
C VAL A 429 21.19 -1.53 -8.80
N THR A 430 21.95 -1.02 -9.78
CA THR A 430 23.15 -1.70 -10.27
C THR A 430 24.23 -0.73 -10.71
N PRO A 431 25.50 -0.95 -10.30
CA PRO A 431 26.61 -0.13 -10.77
C PRO A 431 26.81 -0.26 -12.29
N PHE A 432 26.39 -1.37 -12.90
CA PHE A 432 26.53 -1.59 -14.35
C PHE A 432 25.64 -0.66 -15.20
N ALA A 433 24.70 0.06 -14.60
CA ALA A 433 23.89 1.05 -15.30
C ALA A 433 24.75 2.14 -15.98
N MET A 434 25.95 2.43 -15.44
CA MET A 434 26.90 3.38 -16.03
C MET A 434 27.36 3.01 -17.45
N LEU A 435 27.16 1.75 -17.86
CA LEU A 435 27.52 1.25 -19.19
C LEU A 435 26.43 1.51 -20.25
N SER A 436 25.32 2.16 -19.88
CA SER A 436 24.24 2.50 -20.80
C SER A 436 24.53 3.82 -21.52
N ARG A 437 24.53 3.79 -22.85
CA ARG A 437 24.69 4.96 -23.74
C ARG A 437 23.36 5.53 -24.23
N SER A 438 22.28 5.32 -23.48
CA SER A 438 20.91 5.71 -23.88
C SER A 438 20.80 7.17 -24.33
N ALA A 439 19.95 7.45 -25.33
CA ALA A 439 19.59 8.79 -25.77
C ALA A 439 18.09 9.05 -25.62
N ALA A 440 17.70 10.32 -25.57
CA ALA A 440 16.31 10.73 -25.52
C ALA A 440 16.16 12.09 -26.17
N GLY A 441 15.08 12.29 -26.92
CA GLY A 441 14.82 13.55 -27.59
C GLY A 441 13.46 13.61 -28.27
N ILE A 442 13.18 14.79 -28.82
CA ILE A 442 11.91 15.13 -29.45
C ILE A 442 12.13 15.25 -30.95
N ARG A 443 11.19 14.69 -31.72
CA ARG A 443 11.07 14.87 -33.16
C ARG A 443 9.64 15.28 -33.48
N GLY A 444 9.43 16.47 -34.05
CA GLY A 444 8.08 16.99 -34.28
C GLY A 444 7.25 17.02 -32.98
N SER A 445 6.18 16.23 -32.92
CA SER A 445 5.31 16.07 -31.75
C SER A 445 5.53 14.76 -30.97
N THR A 446 6.62 14.03 -31.25
CA THR A 446 6.89 12.71 -30.68
C THR A 446 8.10 12.76 -29.74
N LEU A 447 7.94 12.20 -28.54
CA LEU A 447 9.05 11.97 -27.60
C LEU A 447 9.63 10.56 -27.84
N ILE A 448 10.94 10.46 -28.00
CA ILE A 448 11.66 9.20 -28.21
C ILE A 448 12.62 8.97 -27.04
N ILE A 449 12.56 7.79 -26.41
CA ILE A 449 13.42 7.43 -25.27
C ILE A 449 14.03 6.04 -25.49
N ASN A 450 15.36 5.95 -25.39
CA ASN A 450 16.07 4.67 -25.39
C ASN A 450 16.12 4.07 -23.99
N MET A 451 15.59 2.85 -23.86
CA MET A 451 15.57 2.08 -22.62
C MET A 451 16.51 0.87 -22.73
N PRO A 452 17.04 0.39 -21.60
CA PRO A 452 17.84 -0.83 -21.58
C PRO A 452 17.07 -2.05 -22.08
N GLY A 453 17.78 -3.03 -22.65
CA GLY A 453 17.18 -4.28 -23.14
C GLY A 453 16.77 -5.28 -22.06
N ASN A 454 16.97 -4.98 -20.78
CA ASN A 454 16.59 -5.86 -19.67
C ASN A 454 15.15 -5.55 -19.20
N PRO A 455 14.23 -6.54 -19.14
CA PRO A 455 12.83 -6.31 -18.76
C PRO A 455 12.63 -5.62 -17.40
N ASN A 456 13.50 -5.89 -16.42
CA ASN A 456 13.41 -5.25 -15.10
C ASN A 456 13.86 -3.79 -15.15
N ALA A 457 14.96 -3.52 -15.84
CA ALA A 457 15.49 -2.16 -16.02
C ALA A 457 14.50 -1.27 -16.77
N VAL A 458 13.72 -1.81 -17.71
CA VAL A 458 12.65 -1.07 -18.39
C VAL A 458 11.56 -0.63 -17.40
N ALA A 459 11.15 -1.51 -16.49
CA ALA A 459 10.13 -1.17 -15.50
C ALA A 459 10.61 -0.07 -14.54
N GLU A 460 11.87 -0.18 -14.09
CA GLU A 460 12.53 0.80 -13.21
C GLU A 460 12.68 2.17 -13.88
N CYS A 461 13.18 2.20 -15.11
CA CYS A 461 13.32 3.44 -15.88
C CYS A 461 11.96 4.10 -16.14
N MET A 462 10.93 3.31 -16.45
CA MET A 462 9.58 3.84 -16.63
C MET A 462 9.05 4.45 -15.33
N GLU A 463 9.19 3.77 -14.19
CA GLU A 463 8.75 4.28 -12.88
C GLU A 463 9.43 5.60 -12.52
N ALA A 464 10.73 5.73 -12.78
CA ALA A 464 11.50 6.95 -12.58
C ALA A 464 10.98 8.13 -13.40
N LEU A 465 10.52 7.88 -14.63
CA LEU A 465 10.05 8.93 -15.54
C LEU A 465 8.56 9.29 -15.37
N LEU A 466 7.74 8.42 -14.79
CA LEU A 466 6.29 8.63 -14.64
C LEU A 466 5.89 10.03 -14.12
N PRO A 467 6.56 10.61 -13.10
CA PRO A 467 6.14 11.90 -12.55
C PRO A 467 6.23 13.06 -13.55
N ALA A 468 7.19 13.01 -14.48
CA ALA A 468 7.43 14.08 -15.46
C ALA A 468 6.79 13.78 -16.83
N LEU A 469 6.62 12.50 -17.18
CA LEU A 469 6.26 12.08 -18.53
C LEU A 469 4.88 12.58 -18.98
N LYS A 470 3.88 12.60 -18.08
CA LYS A 470 2.53 13.14 -18.37
C LYS A 470 2.59 14.62 -18.77
N HIS A 471 3.38 15.42 -18.04
CA HIS A 471 3.48 16.85 -18.30
C HIS A 471 4.26 17.10 -19.60
N ALA A 472 5.34 16.35 -19.84
CA ALA A 472 6.13 16.44 -21.06
C ALA A 472 5.29 16.17 -22.32
N LEU A 473 4.48 15.10 -22.32
CA LEU A 473 3.61 14.76 -23.48
C LEU A 473 2.56 15.85 -23.76
N LYS A 474 1.98 16.46 -22.72
CA LYS A 474 1.05 17.60 -22.89
C LYS A 474 1.73 18.84 -23.47
N GLN A 475 2.93 19.16 -23.00
CA GLN A 475 3.70 20.30 -23.51
C GLN A 475 4.07 20.13 -24.98
N ILE A 476 4.46 18.91 -25.38
CA ILE A 476 4.83 18.60 -26.77
C ILE A 476 3.62 18.71 -27.71
N LYS A 477 2.41 18.35 -27.25
CA LYS A 477 1.15 18.55 -28.01
C LYS A 477 0.70 20.01 -28.12
N GLY A 478 1.39 20.95 -27.50
CA GLY A 478 1.09 22.39 -27.63
C GLY A 478 0.03 22.91 -26.66
N ASP A 479 -0.25 22.19 -25.57
CA ASP A 479 -1.13 22.69 -24.50
C ASP A 479 -0.48 23.94 -23.86
N LYS A 480 -1.14 25.10 -23.99
CA LYS A 480 -0.56 26.38 -23.57
C LYS A 480 -0.43 26.40 -22.04
N ARG A 481 0.83 26.53 -21.58
CA ARG A 481 1.30 26.82 -20.19
C ARG A 481 0.17 26.81 -19.13
N GLU A 482 0.21 25.86 -18.21
CA GLU A 482 -0.37 26.07 -16.87
C GLU A 482 0.09 27.45 -16.37
N LYS A 483 -0.85 28.38 -16.18
CA LYS A 483 -0.56 29.76 -15.76
C LYS A 483 0.10 29.87 -14.38
N HIS A 484 0.25 28.74 -13.67
CA HIS A 484 0.98 28.63 -12.41
C HIS A 484 1.72 27.29 -12.32
N PRO A 485 2.99 27.19 -12.77
CA PRO A 485 3.82 26.07 -12.32
C PRO A 485 3.91 26.16 -10.79
N ARG A 486 3.70 25.05 -10.08
CA ARG A 486 4.07 24.92 -8.65
C ARG A 486 5.60 24.99 -8.55
N HIS A 487 6.18 26.17 -8.77
CA HIS A 487 7.58 26.42 -8.58
C HIS A 487 7.80 26.64 -7.08
N VAL A 488 8.17 25.57 -6.38
CA VAL A 488 8.79 25.70 -5.07
C VAL A 488 10.16 26.34 -5.31
N PRO A 489 10.48 27.51 -4.71
CA PRO A 489 11.80 28.10 -4.80
C PRO A 489 12.87 27.06 -4.44
N HIS A 490 14.02 27.05 -5.12
CA HIS A 490 15.10 26.09 -4.81
C HIS A 490 15.54 26.13 -3.33
N SER A 491 15.31 27.25 -2.63
CA SER A 491 15.55 27.40 -1.19
C SER A 491 14.56 26.65 -0.28
N GLN A 492 13.43 26.19 -0.81
CA GLN A 492 12.37 25.45 -0.10
C GLN A 492 12.24 24.00 -0.59
N ALA A 493 13.03 23.60 -1.59
CA ALA A 493 13.15 22.21 -2.01
C ALA A 493 14.04 21.47 -1.01
N VAL A 494 13.52 20.38 -0.44
CA VAL A 494 14.28 19.52 0.49
C VAL A 494 15.53 19.01 -0.24
N PRO A 495 16.76 19.17 0.31
CA PRO A 495 17.96 18.64 -0.31
C PRO A 495 17.83 17.13 -0.44
N VAL A 496 18.03 16.59 -1.65
CA VAL A 496 18.19 15.15 -1.81
C VAL A 496 19.57 14.83 -1.29
N ASP A 497 19.61 14.23 -0.10
CA ASP A 497 20.85 13.96 0.63
C ASP A 497 21.70 12.92 -0.11
N THR A 498 22.69 13.41 -0.85
CA THR A 498 23.71 12.62 -1.56
C THR A 498 24.79 12.09 -0.62
N TRP A 499 24.82 12.55 0.64
CA TRP A 499 25.86 12.24 1.62
C TRP A 499 25.65 10.87 2.27
N GLU A 500 24.41 10.48 2.59
CA GLU A 500 24.11 9.13 3.12
C GLU A 500 24.52 8.00 2.16
N HIS A 501 24.41 8.23 0.85
CA HIS A 501 24.76 7.23 -0.17
C HIS A 501 26.29 7.06 -0.31
N SER A 502 27.03 8.17 -0.19
CA SER A 502 28.50 8.18 -0.24
C SER A 502 29.10 7.60 1.04
N TYR A 503 28.46 7.84 2.18
CA TYR A 503 28.84 7.29 3.47
C TYR A 503 28.63 5.76 3.55
N LYS A 504 27.55 5.23 2.98
CA LYS A 504 27.30 3.77 2.91
C LYS A 504 28.29 3.03 2.00
N MET A 505 28.79 3.67 0.94
CA MET A 505 29.83 3.07 0.08
C MET A 505 31.21 3.07 0.73
N SER A 506 31.54 4.06 1.58
CA SER A 506 32.83 4.11 2.26
C SER A 506 32.90 3.27 3.54
N SER A 507 31.75 2.91 4.13
CA SER A 507 31.67 2.11 5.36
C SER A 507 31.42 0.62 5.15
N GLY A 508 31.32 0.16 3.88
CA GLY A 508 31.34 -1.26 3.52
C GLY A 508 32.77 -1.82 3.55
N GLY A 509 33.19 -2.32 4.71
CA GLY A 509 34.49 -2.97 4.92
C GLY A 509 34.72 -4.15 3.97
N GLY A 510 35.93 -4.21 3.42
CA GLY A 510 36.35 -5.19 2.42
C GLY A 510 36.42 -6.62 2.93
N THR A 511 36.10 -7.54 2.04
CA THR A 511 36.71 -8.88 2.01
C THR A 511 37.79 -8.87 0.96
N GLU A 512 39.05 -8.80 1.39
CA GLU A 512 40.21 -9.10 0.56
C GLU A 512 40.12 -10.55 0.04
N PRO A 513 40.36 -10.82 -1.24
CA PRO A 513 40.71 -12.15 -1.69
C PRO A 513 42.19 -12.39 -1.37
N SER A 514 42.47 -13.44 -0.59
CA SER A 514 43.81 -13.95 -0.31
C SER A 514 44.58 -14.18 -1.62
N CYS A 515 45.61 -13.36 -1.86
CA CYS A 515 46.56 -13.56 -2.95
C CYS A 515 47.77 -14.34 -2.41
N SER A 516 47.87 -15.62 -2.80
CA SER A 516 49.10 -16.38 -2.67
C SER A 516 49.96 -16.12 -3.90
N CYS A 517 51.17 -15.59 -3.76
CA CYS A 517 52.28 -15.87 -4.67
C CYS A 517 53.60 -15.58 -3.96
N SER A 518 54.36 -16.65 -3.78
CA SER A 518 55.79 -16.68 -3.50
C SER A 518 56.55 -16.53 -4.83
N HIS A 519 57.70 -15.83 -4.75
CA HIS A 519 58.74 -15.64 -5.77
C HIS A 519 58.53 -14.59 -6.86
#